data_AF-A0A9P8KYG3-F1
#
_entry.id   AF-A0A9P8KYG3-F1
#
_cell.length_a   1.000
_cell.length_b   1.000
_cell.length_c   1.000
_cell.angle_alpha   90.00
_cell.angle_beta   90.00
_cell.angle_gamma   90.00
#
_symmetry.space_group_name_H-M   'P 1'
#
loop_
_entity.id
_entity.type
_entity.pdbx_description
1 polymer ?
#
loop_
_entity_poly.entity_id
_entity_poly.type
_entity_poly.pdbx_seq_one_letter_code
_entity_poly.pdbx_strand_id
1 'polypeptide(L)'
;MPLIYLEDYGSYARWLFDHPERSNGLELHVGTEDIAWKDVAAAFTEVTGKKATHWDLSLDEYFTLGIFPEPDAIVGRAAGGGNDPTLFTFRQNFSGFWNTWKDELTKRDYDLLDEILPTRVKSIKEWMVKVGYTGEPSSVLKDYRDQGFFAKDK
;
A
#
# COMPACT_ATOMS: atom_id res chain seq x y z
N MET A 1 -4.97 -7.64 -1.82
CA MET A 1 -4.48 -6.58 -0.90
C MET A 1 -5.11 -5.26 -1.32
N PRO A 2 -5.69 -4.47 -0.41
CA PRO A 2 -6.28 -3.18 -0.73
C PRO A 2 -5.20 -2.13 -1.01
N LEU A 3 -5.34 -1.44 -2.15
CA LEU A 3 -4.60 -0.20 -2.42
C LEU A 3 -5.58 0.95 -2.58
N ILE A 4 -5.15 2.17 -2.24
CA ILE A 4 -5.96 3.38 -2.36
C ILE A 4 -5.16 4.49 -3.04
N TYR A 5 -5.78 5.15 -4.01
CA TYR A 5 -5.28 6.40 -4.54
C TYR A 5 -5.43 7.51 -3.49
N LEU A 6 -4.30 8.08 -3.09
CA LEU A 6 -4.24 8.97 -1.92
C LEU A 6 -5.14 10.22 -2.04
N GLU A 7 -5.38 10.74 -3.25
CA GLU A 7 -6.28 11.89 -3.42
C GLU A 7 -7.75 11.54 -3.14
N ASP A 8 -8.19 10.32 -3.47
CA ASP A 8 -9.55 9.86 -3.17
C ASP A 8 -9.76 9.68 -1.66
N TYR A 9 -8.70 9.33 -0.91
CA TYR A 9 -8.76 9.17 0.55
C TYR A 9 -9.28 10.44 1.25
N GLY A 10 -8.82 11.62 0.80
CA GLY A 10 -9.26 12.90 1.33
C GLY A 10 -10.76 13.16 1.09
N SER A 11 -11.27 12.76 -0.08
CA SER A 11 -12.69 12.88 -0.43
C SER A 11 -13.58 12.01 0.46
N TYR A 12 -13.17 10.77 0.76
CA TYR A 12 -13.90 9.92 1.70
C TYR A 12 -13.87 10.46 3.13
N ALA A 13 -12.71 10.93 3.58
CA ALA A 13 -12.59 11.55 4.90
C ALA A 13 -13.53 12.76 5.02
N ARG A 14 -13.57 13.63 4.00
CA ARG A 14 -14.50 14.75 3.95
C ARG A 14 -15.96 14.29 3.98
N TRP A 15 -16.32 13.28 3.19
CA TRP A 15 -17.69 12.77 3.13
C TRP A 15 -18.21 12.33 4.51
N LEU A 16 -17.36 11.68 5.32
CA LEU A 16 -17.70 11.29 6.69
C LEU A 16 -18.11 12.49 7.55
N PHE A 17 -17.44 13.64 7.41
CA PHE A 17 -17.78 14.85 8.18
C PHE A 17 -18.98 15.61 7.60
N ASP A 18 -19.16 15.57 6.28
CA ASP A 18 -20.25 16.27 5.60
C ASP A 18 -21.62 15.56 5.78
N HIS A 19 -21.62 14.26 6.14
CA HIS A 19 -22.83 13.41 6.23
C HIS A 19 -22.94 12.63 7.57
N PRO A 20 -22.93 13.30 8.74
CA PRO A 20 -22.99 12.64 10.04
C PRO A 20 -24.24 11.76 10.22
N GLU A 21 -25.35 12.07 9.55
CA GLU A 21 -26.57 11.26 9.56
C GLU A 21 -26.39 9.88 8.91
N ARG A 22 -25.37 9.72 8.06
CA ARG A 22 -25.00 8.46 7.41
C ARG A 22 -23.72 7.84 7.96
N SER A 23 -22.77 8.67 8.40
CA SER A 23 -21.42 8.24 8.77
C SER A 23 -21.25 7.94 10.26
N ASN A 24 -22.14 8.42 11.14
CA ASN A 24 -22.00 8.18 12.57
C ASN A 24 -22.02 6.68 12.89
N GLY A 25 -20.93 6.19 13.48
CA GLY A 25 -20.75 4.77 13.83
C GLY A 25 -20.35 3.88 12.65
N LEU A 26 -20.15 4.44 11.45
CA LEU A 26 -19.69 3.69 10.28
C LEU A 26 -18.17 3.53 10.30
N GLU A 27 -17.70 2.29 10.26
CA GLU A 27 -16.30 1.97 9.95
C GLU A 27 -16.13 1.86 8.43
N LEU A 28 -15.80 2.98 7.78
CA LEU A 28 -15.69 3.04 6.33
C LEU A 28 -14.31 2.52 5.87
N HIS A 29 -14.27 1.29 5.37
CA HIS A 29 -13.08 0.75 4.71
C HIS A 29 -12.99 1.25 3.26
N VAL A 30 -12.03 2.13 3.00
CA VAL A 30 -11.81 2.68 1.66
C VAL A 30 -10.74 1.90 0.88
N GLY A 31 -10.85 1.92 -0.45
CA GLY A 31 -9.90 1.30 -1.36
C GLY A 31 -10.21 1.65 -2.81
N THR A 32 -9.18 1.76 -3.64
CA THR A 32 -9.30 1.76 -5.10
C THR A 32 -9.67 0.37 -5.57
N GLU A 33 -8.94 -0.64 -5.11
CA GLU A 33 -9.07 -2.03 -5.55
C GLU A 33 -8.42 -2.98 -4.53
N ASP A 34 -9.06 -4.12 -4.29
CA ASP A 34 -8.49 -5.26 -3.58
C ASP A 34 -7.74 -6.11 -4.62
N ILE A 35 -6.47 -5.76 -4.85
CA ILE A 35 -5.73 -6.24 -6.01
C ILE A 35 -4.95 -7.54 -5.72
N ALA A 36 -4.86 -8.41 -6.73
CA ALA A 36 -3.89 -9.50 -6.77
C ALA A 36 -2.58 -9.03 -7.44
N TRP A 37 -1.44 -9.41 -6.88
CA TRP A 37 -0.13 -8.94 -7.36
C TRP A 37 0.19 -9.28 -8.82
N LYS A 38 -0.38 -10.38 -9.35
CA LYS A 38 -0.30 -10.71 -10.79
C LYS A 38 -0.93 -9.63 -11.68
N ASP A 39 -2.00 -8.99 -11.22
CA ASP A 39 -2.73 -7.97 -11.96
C ASP A 39 -1.98 -6.63 -11.92
N VAL A 40 -1.23 -6.36 -10.84
CA VAL A 40 -0.27 -5.25 -10.79
C VAL A 40 0.79 -5.40 -11.88
N ALA A 41 1.40 -6.58 -12.01
CA ALA A 41 2.44 -6.83 -13.02
C ALA A 41 1.88 -6.72 -14.44
N ALA A 42 0.65 -7.20 -14.66
CA ALA A 42 -0.04 -7.08 -15.95
C ALA A 42 -0.33 -5.61 -16.29
N ALA A 43 -0.94 -4.86 -15.38
CA ALA A 43 -1.25 -3.43 -15.57
C ALA A 43 0.01 -2.60 -15.78
N PHE A 44 1.07 -2.86 -14.99
CA PHE A 44 2.37 -2.21 -15.17
C PHE A 44 2.92 -2.44 -16.58
N THR A 45 2.91 -3.69 -17.05
CA THR A 45 3.43 -4.05 -18.37
C THR A 45 2.62 -3.38 -19.47
N GLU A 46 1.29 -3.37 -19.33
CA GLU A 46 0.41 -2.75 -20.31
C GLU A 46 0.60 -1.23 -20.40
N VAL A 47 0.67 -0.54 -19.25
CA VAL A 47 0.75 0.93 -19.23
C VAL A 47 2.15 1.44 -19.59
N THR A 48 3.21 0.74 -19.15
CA THR A 48 4.58 1.23 -19.31
C THR A 48 5.31 0.60 -20.50
N GLY A 49 4.82 -0.52 -21.05
CA GLY A 49 5.53 -1.34 -22.04
C GLY A 49 6.71 -2.12 -21.48
N LYS A 50 7.04 -1.99 -20.19
CA LYS A 50 8.16 -2.68 -19.54
C LYS A 50 7.71 -4.04 -19.05
N LYS A 51 8.51 -5.08 -19.31
CA LYS A 51 8.23 -6.44 -18.83
C LYS A 51 8.22 -6.48 -17.30
N ALA A 52 7.11 -6.89 -16.70
CA ALA A 52 7.02 -7.24 -15.29
C ALA A 52 6.49 -8.68 -15.10
N THR A 53 6.90 -9.31 -14.00
CA THR A 53 6.48 -10.67 -13.63
C THR A 53 6.18 -10.72 -12.14
N HIS A 54 5.11 -11.42 -11.78
CA HIS A 54 4.79 -11.73 -10.39
C HIS A 54 5.36 -13.10 -10.01
N TRP A 55 5.94 -13.18 -8.81
CA TRP A 55 6.48 -14.41 -8.22
C TRP A 55 5.76 -14.64 -6.89
N ASP A 56 5.09 -15.77 -6.76
CA ASP A 56 4.48 -16.18 -5.49
C ASP A 56 5.56 -16.87 -4.65
N LEU A 57 5.97 -16.22 -3.56
CA LEU A 57 7.07 -16.66 -2.71
C LEU A 57 6.53 -17.09 -1.35
N SER A 58 7.15 -18.12 -0.76
CA SER A 58 7.00 -18.38 0.66
C SER A 58 7.59 -17.24 1.50
N LEU A 59 7.16 -17.12 2.76
CA LEU A 59 7.72 -16.14 3.68
C LEU A 59 9.23 -16.36 3.89
N ASP A 60 9.67 -17.62 3.95
CA ASP A 60 11.08 -17.94 4.07
C ASP A 60 11.88 -17.43 2.87
N GLU A 61 11.43 -17.72 1.64
CA GLU A 61 12.04 -17.19 0.41
C GLU A 61 12.05 -15.66 0.40
N TYR A 62 10.94 -15.02 0.76
CA TYR A 62 10.83 -13.56 0.83
C TYR A 62 11.91 -12.93 1.71
N PHE A 63 12.18 -13.50 2.90
CA PHE A 63 13.23 -12.97 3.80
C PHE A 63 14.66 -13.32 3.35
N THR A 64 14.84 -14.24 2.39
CA THR A 64 16.16 -14.47 1.77
C THR A 64 16.52 -13.47 0.68
N LEU A 65 15.56 -12.67 0.18
CA LEU A 65 15.79 -11.71 -0.91
C LEU A 65 16.68 -10.51 -0.52
N GLY A 66 17.04 -10.37 0.76
CA GLY A 66 17.89 -9.28 1.24
C GLY A 66 17.21 -7.90 1.30
N ILE A 67 15.88 -7.85 1.13
CA ILE A 67 15.06 -6.61 1.26
C ILE A 67 15.24 -6.01 2.66
N PHE A 68 15.32 -6.87 3.68
CA PHE A 68 15.70 -6.51 5.04
C PHE A 68 17.08 -7.11 5.31
N PRO A 69 18.15 -6.28 5.45
CA PRO A 69 19.48 -6.78 5.73
C PRO A 69 19.56 -7.62 7.02
N GLU A 70 18.72 -7.30 8.01
CA GLU A 70 18.62 -8.01 9.29
C GLU A 70 17.13 -8.32 9.57
N PRO A 71 16.56 -9.40 9.00
CA PRO A 71 15.13 -9.71 9.15
C PRO A 71 14.75 -10.07 10.59
N ASP A 72 15.70 -10.49 11.40
CA ASP A 72 15.48 -10.85 12.80
C ASP A 72 15.77 -9.69 13.76
N ALA A 73 16.10 -8.49 13.24
CA ALA A 73 16.20 -7.29 14.06
C ALA A 73 14.81 -6.82 14.53
N ILE A 74 14.76 -6.30 15.75
CA ILE A 74 13.53 -5.78 16.38
C ILE A 74 13.14 -4.44 15.75
N VAL A 75 11.86 -4.32 15.38
CA VAL A 75 11.23 -3.08 14.91
C VAL A 75 10.92 -2.18 16.12
N GLY A 76 11.06 -0.86 15.95
CA GLY A 76 10.66 0.09 17.00
C GLY A 76 11.75 0.41 18.03
N ARG A 77 13.02 0.52 17.62
CA ARG A 77 14.13 0.97 18.50
C ARG A 77 13.82 2.27 19.27
N ALA A 78 12.96 3.14 18.73
CA ALA A 78 12.52 4.38 19.39
C ALA A 78 11.58 4.15 20.58
N ALA A 79 10.98 2.97 20.73
CA ALA A 79 10.03 2.62 21.80
C ALA A 79 10.70 2.05 23.07
N GLY A 80 12.03 2.17 23.21
CA GLY A 80 12.78 1.74 24.39
C GLY A 80 14.00 0.86 24.06
N GLY A 81 13.95 0.15 22.94
CA GLY A 81 15.01 -0.79 22.51
C GLY A 81 15.22 -1.97 23.47
N GLY A 82 15.79 -3.07 22.96
CA GLY A 82 16.16 -4.24 23.80
C GLY A 82 15.11 -5.36 23.89
N ASN A 83 15.08 -6.06 25.03
CA ASN A 83 14.32 -7.30 25.32
C ASN A 83 12.84 -7.09 25.66
N ASP A 84 12.21 -6.00 25.20
CA ASP A 84 10.77 -5.80 25.44
C ASP A 84 9.97 -6.91 24.71
N PRO A 85 9.25 -7.78 25.45
CA PRO A 85 8.55 -8.92 24.86
C PRO A 85 7.33 -8.52 24.03
N THR A 86 6.94 -7.24 24.03
CA THR A 86 5.85 -6.72 23.21
C THR A 86 6.31 -6.30 21.81
N LEU A 87 7.62 -6.27 21.54
CA LEU A 87 8.18 -5.92 20.25
C LEU A 87 8.29 -7.13 19.32
N PHE A 88 8.25 -6.86 18.02
CA PHE A 88 8.37 -7.86 16.96
C PHE A 88 9.65 -7.67 16.15
N THR A 89 10.21 -8.76 15.64
CA THR A 89 11.21 -8.69 14.58
C THR A 89 10.58 -8.24 13.26
N PHE A 90 11.39 -7.75 12.30
CA PHE A 90 10.90 -7.48 10.94
C PHE A 90 10.22 -8.72 10.36
N ARG A 91 10.82 -9.90 10.56
CA ARG A 91 10.26 -11.18 10.13
C ARG A 91 8.86 -11.39 10.67
N GLN A 92 8.67 -11.27 11.99
CA GLN A 92 7.37 -11.49 12.62
C GLN A 92 6.33 -10.47 12.15
N ASN A 93 6.70 -9.18 12.12
CA ASN A 93 5.78 -8.11 11.74
C ASN A 93 5.32 -8.25 10.27
N PHE A 94 6.26 -8.41 9.33
CA PHE A 94 5.92 -8.54 7.91
C PHE A 94 5.27 -9.89 7.58
N SER A 95 5.56 -10.97 8.33
CA SER A 95 4.82 -12.23 8.18
C SER A 95 3.33 -12.06 8.52
N GLY A 96 3.03 -11.40 9.64
CA GLY A 96 1.64 -11.08 10.01
C GLY A 96 0.97 -10.17 8.99
N PHE A 97 1.68 -9.16 8.50
CA PHE A 97 1.19 -8.26 7.43
C PHE A 97 0.81 -9.05 6.17
N TRP A 98 1.71 -9.88 5.64
CA TRP A 98 1.43 -10.64 4.42
C TRP A 98 0.29 -11.66 4.59
N ASN A 99 0.24 -12.36 5.72
CA ASN A 99 -0.83 -13.32 6.00
C ASN A 99 -2.20 -12.63 6.12
N THR A 100 -2.27 -11.43 6.71
CA THR A 100 -3.52 -10.64 6.79
C THR A 100 -4.15 -10.43 5.41
N TRP A 101 -3.32 -10.15 4.41
CA TRP A 101 -3.80 -9.94 3.04
C TRP A 101 -4.06 -11.23 2.28
N LYS A 102 -3.27 -12.27 2.53
CA LYS A 102 -3.45 -13.60 1.93
C LYS A 102 -4.76 -14.25 2.38
N ASP A 103 -5.14 -14.03 3.64
CA ASP A 103 -6.35 -14.58 4.25
C ASP A 103 -7.58 -13.66 4.08
N GLU A 104 -7.45 -12.57 3.30
CA GLU A 104 -8.54 -11.64 2.97
C GLU A 104 -9.31 -11.13 4.21
N LEU A 105 -8.59 -10.86 5.31
CA LEU A 105 -9.20 -10.54 6.61
C LEU A 105 -9.95 -9.19 6.65
N THR A 106 -9.91 -8.41 5.58
CA THR A 106 -10.59 -7.11 5.47
C THR A 106 -11.33 -7.01 4.14
N LYS A 107 -12.50 -6.37 4.14
CA LYS A 107 -13.34 -6.19 2.96
C LYS A 107 -13.77 -4.73 2.81
N ARG A 108 -13.99 -4.30 1.57
CA ARG A 108 -14.54 -2.99 1.21
C ARG A 108 -15.93 -3.15 0.59
N ASP A 109 -16.80 -2.20 0.86
CA ASP A 109 -18.09 -2.07 0.18
C ASP A 109 -17.92 -1.15 -1.03
N TYR A 110 -17.54 -1.72 -2.17
CA TYR A 110 -17.27 -0.93 -3.38
C TYR A 110 -18.50 -0.23 -3.96
N ASP A 111 -19.70 -0.75 -3.71
CA ASP A 111 -20.93 -0.11 -4.16
C ASP A 111 -21.18 1.17 -3.35
N LEU A 112 -20.97 1.12 -2.03
CA LEU A 112 -20.99 2.31 -1.18
C LEU A 112 -19.87 3.30 -1.56
N LEU A 113 -18.66 2.82 -1.85
CA LEU A 113 -17.56 3.69 -2.27
C LEU A 113 -17.83 4.38 -3.62
N ASP A 114 -18.47 3.69 -4.56
CA ASP A 114 -18.94 4.22 -5.84
C ASP A 114 -20.07 5.25 -5.65
N GLU A 115 -20.98 5.01 -4.70
CA GLU A 115 -22.04 5.96 -4.36
C GLU A 115 -21.47 7.26 -3.76
N ILE A 116 -20.56 7.13 -2.80
CA ILE A 116 -19.94 8.26 -2.10
C ILE A 116 -19.08 9.11 -3.04
N LEU A 117 -18.27 8.45 -3.87
CA LEU A 117 -17.35 9.10 -4.79
C LEU A 117 -17.43 8.46 -6.18
N PRO A 118 -18.43 8.84 -7.01
CA PRO A 118 -18.62 8.25 -8.34
C PRO A 118 -17.42 8.44 -9.29
N THR A 119 -16.58 9.43 -9.00
CA THR A 119 -15.37 9.79 -9.77
C THR A 119 -14.10 9.13 -9.23
N ARG A 120 -14.19 8.24 -8.23
CA ARG A 120 -13.03 7.57 -7.64
C ARG A 120 -12.28 6.77 -8.71
N VAL A 121 -10.99 6.59 -8.49
CA VAL A 121 -10.22 5.62 -9.25
C VAL A 121 -10.61 4.20 -8.84
N LYS A 122 -10.88 3.34 -9.82
CA LYS A 122 -11.45 2.00 -9.60
C LYS A 122 -10.47 0.85 -9.83
N SER A 123 -9.31 1.11 -10.42
CA SER A 123 -8.29 0.09 -10.66
C SER A 123 -6.88 0.65 -10.64
N ILE A 124 -5.89 -0.22 -10.40
CA ILE A 124 -4.47 0.18 -10.48
C ILE A 124 -4.10 0.71 -11.88
N LYS A 125 -4.69 0.14 -12.95
CA LYS A 125 -4.42 0.56 -14.33
C LYS A 125 -4.94 1.97 -14.56
N GLU A 126 -6.16 2.24 -14.13
CA GLU A 126 -6.74 3.58 -14.21
C GLU A 126 -5.87 4.59 -13.43
N TRP A 127 -5.42 4.23 -12.23
CA TRP A 127 -4.47 5.06 -11.48
C TRP A 127 -3.19 5.33 -12.27
N MET A 128 -2.54 4.29 -12.81
CA MET A 128 -1.30 4.42 -13.58
C MET A 128 -1.47 5.35 -14.78
N VAL A 129 -2.57 5.22 -15.52
CA VAL A 129 -2.88 6.11 -16.66
C VAL A 129 -3.13 7.53 -16.18
N LYS A 130 -3.96 7.70 -15.14
CA LYS A 130 -4.35 9.02 -14.61
C LYS A 130 -3.16 9.84 -14.15
N VAL A 131 -2.18 9.22 -13.49
CA VAL A 131 -1.00 9.91 -12.95
C VAL A 131 0.20 9.91 -13.91
N GLY A 132 0.07 9.34 -15.10
CA GLY A 132 1.17 9.21 -16.06
C GLY A 132 2.32 8.36 -15.52
N TYR A 133 2.01 7.27 -14.81
CA TYR A 133 2.99 6.41 -14.18
C TYR A 133 3.93 5.77 -15.20
N THR A 134 5.23 6.02 -15.06
CA THR A 134 6.27 5.57 -16.01
C THR A 134 6.98 4.30 -15.57
N GLY A 135 6.80 3.87 -14.32
CA GLY A 135 7.60 2.81 -13.71
C GLY A 135 9.06 3.19 -13.44
N GLU A 136 9.40 4.48 -13.49
CA GLU A 136 10.71 4.97 -13.07
C GLU A 136 10.75 5.17 -11.54
N PRO A 137 11.86 4.83 -10.87
CA PRO A 137 12.03 5.12 -9.46
C PRO A 137 11.87 6.61 -9.18
N SER A 138 11.09 6.94 -8.15
CA SER A 138 10.99 8.31 -7.67
C SER A 138 10.90 8.31 -6.14
N SER A 139 11.38 9.38 -5.53
CA SER A 139 11.16 9.59 -4.11
C SER A 139 9.67 9.81 -3.86
N VAL A 140 9.04 8.99 -3.04
CA VAL A 140 7.62 9.12 -2.65
C VAL A 140 7.44 9.72 -1.26
N LEU A 141 8.48 9.66 -0.45
CA LEU A 141 8.48 10.16 0.92
C LEU A 141 8.79 11.65 0.95
N LYS A 142 7.94 12.41 1.66
CA LYS A 142 8.00 13.89 1.69
C LYS A 142 9.32 14.39 2.26
N ASP A 143 9.77 13.82 3.36
CA ASP A 143 11.06 14.11 4.01
C ASP A 143 12.24 13.90 3.06
N TYR A 144 12.24 12.84 2.25
CA TYR A 144 13.28 12.61 1.24
C TYR A 144 13.21 13.59 0.06
N ARG A 145 12.00 14.01 -0.35
CA ARG A 145 11.83 15.05 -1.39
C ARG A 145 12.35 16.40 -0.93
N ASP A 146 12.03 16.79 0.30
CA ASP A 146 12.44 18.07 0.87
C ASP A 146 13.96 18.13 1.13
N GLN A 147 14.60 16.98 1.42
CA GLN A 147 16.04 16.89 1.70
C GLN A 147 16.94 16.75 0.45
N GLY A 148 16.38 16.62 -0.76
CA GLY A 148 17.16 16.62 -2.01
C GLY A 148 18.12 15.44 -2.19
N PHE A 149 17.86 14.30 -1.53
CA PHE A 149 18.83 13.18 -1.42
C PHE A 149 19.25 12.52 -2.75
N PHE A 150 18.50 12.71 -3.84
CA PHE A 150 18.82 12.19 -5.18
C PHE A 150 19.56 13.20 -6.09
N ALA A 151 19.99 14.35 -5.58
CA ALA A 151 20.72 15.36 -6.35
C ALA A 151 22.26 15.18 -6.34
N LYS A 152 22.76 14.00 -5.99
CA LYS A 152 24.19 13.65 -6.14
C LYS A 152 24.31 12.34 -6.88
N ASP A 153 24.38 12.46 -8.20
CA ASP A 153 25.36 11.79 -9.06
C ASP A 153 25.02 12.11 -10.53
N LYS A 154 25.65 13.18 -11.03
CA LYS A 154 25.94 13.42 -12.46
C LYS A 154 27.41 13.77 -12.57
#